data_AF-A0A7J8SCS8-F1
#
_entry.id   AF-A0A7J8SCS8-F1
#
_cell.length_a   1.000
_cell.length_b   1.000
_cell.length_c   1.000
_cell.angle_alpha   90.00
_cell.angle_beta   90.00
_cell.angle_gamma   90.00
#
_symmetry.space_group_name_H-M   'P 1'
#
loop_
_entity.id
_entity.type
_entity.pdbx_description
1 polymer ?
#
loop_
_entity_poly.entity_id
_entity_poly.type
_entity_poly.pdbx_seq_one_letter_code
_entity_poly.pdbx_strand_id
1 'polypeptide(L)'
;IPTCPLLQVRDHVTNLCINILLSYRKFCATVSSTGQLILPEALKLLPLIDDRFFWFNYVSSLSTPLAIPLVYPRMFAIHNVDTKDGDESVLPPTVPLSSEHVCDDGIYLLEN
;
A
#
# COMPACT_ATOMS: atom_id res chain seq x y z
N ILE A 1 24.35 12.95 2.39
CA ILE A 1 22.98 13.16 1.88
C ILE A 1 23.05 12.86 0.38
N PRO A 2 22.24 11.93 -0.17
CA PRO A 2 22.30 11.65 -1.59
C PRO A 2 22.03 12.93 -2.38
N THR A 3 22.85 13.24 -3.37
CA THR A 3 22.86 14.50 -4.13
C THR A 3 21.89 14.50 -5.32
N CYS A 4 21.09 13.46 -5.46
CA CYS A 4 20.19 13.28 -6.60
C CYS A 4 18.87 14.02 -6.36
N PRO A 5 18.36 14.80 -7.33
CA PRO A 5 17.04 15.40 -7.27
C PRO A 5 15.96 14.34 -6.98
N LEU A 6 15.05 14.65 -6.06
CA LEU A 6 13.95 13.77 -5.66
C LEU A 6 13.11 13.25 -6.84
N LEU A 7 12.98 14.07 -7.88
CA LEU A 7 12.31 13.70 -9.13
C LEU A 7 13.03 12.53 -9.84
N GLN A 8 14.37 12.53 -9.87
CA GLN A 8 15.14 11.45 -10.47
C GLN A 8 15.03 10.15 -9.67
N VAL A 9 14.94 10.25 -8.34
CA VAL A 9 14.72 9.08 -7.47
C VAL A 9 13.36 8.47 -7.78
N ARG A 10 12.30 9.29 -7.82
CA ARG A 10 10.94 8.82 -8.18
C ARG A 10 10.96 8.14 -9.55
N ASP A 11 11.50 8.81 -10.57
CA ASP A 11 11.52 8.27 -11.93
C ASP A 11 12.30 6.94 -11.99
N HIS A 12 13.36 6.79 -11.20
CA HIS A 12 14.11 5.53 -11.10
C HIS A 12 13.28 4.39 -10.48
N VAL A 13 12.59 4.65 -9.36
CA VAL A 13 11.75 3.63 -8.68
C VAL A 13 10.56 3.25 -9.57
N THR A 14 9.91 4.22 -10.21
CA THR A 14 8.82 3.95 -11.16
C THR A 14 9.27 3.11 -12.35
N ASN A 15 10.42 3.43 -12.95
CA ASN A 15 10.97 2.62 -14.04
C ASN A 15 11.31 1.19 -13.59
N LEU A 16 11.83 1.01 -12.37
CA LEU A 16 12.08 -0.31 -11.81
C LEU A 16 10.79 -1.10 -11.64
N CYS A 17 9.73 -0.50 -11.08
CA CYS A 17 8.41 -1.12 -10.94
C CYS A 17 7.83 -1.53 -12.30
N ILE A 18 7.88 -0.64 -13.29
CA ILE A 18 7.44 -0.91 -14.67
C ILE A 18 8.21 -2.11 -15.23
N ASN A 19 9.53 -2.14 -15.10
CA ASN A 19 10.36 -3.24 -15.63
C ASN A 19 10.03 -4.58 -14.97
N ILE A 20 9.79 -4.62 -13.67
CA ILE A 20 9.36 -5.83 -12.95
C ILE A 20 8.02 -6.35 -13.50
N LEU A 21 7.02 -5.46 -13.61
CA LEU A 21 5.69 -5.81 -14.10
C LEU A 21 5.70 -6.26 -15.58
N LEU A 22 6.45 -5.56 -16.43
CA LEU A 22 6.64 -5.93 -17.83
C LEU A 22 7.31 -7.30 -17.96
N SER A 23 8.33 -7.57 -17.15
CA SER A 23 9.04 -8.85 -17.16
C SER A 23 8.10 -9.98 -16.73
N TYR A 24 7.32 -9.78 -15.66
CA TYR A 24 6.32 -10.75 -15.23
C TYR A 24 5.29 -11.03 -16.32
N ARG A 25 4.77 -9.98 -16.98
CA ARG A 25 3.83 -10.14 -18.09
C ARG A 25 4.43 -10.95 -19.25
N LYS A 26 5.69 -10.68 -19.59
CA LYS A 26 6.35 -11.32 -20.75
C LYS A 26 6.71 -12.78 -20.50
N PHE A 27 7.11 -13.12 -19.27
CA PHE A 27 7.72 -14.43 -18.98
C PHE A 27 6.89 -15.34 -18.09
N CYS A 28 5.94 -14.81 -17.31
CA CYS A 28 5.21 -15.57 -16.29
C CYS A 28 3.68 -15.54 -16.46
N ALA A 29 3.13 -14.51 -17.10
CA ALA A 29 1.69 -14.43 -17.31
C ALA A 29 1.23 -15.30 -18.49
N THR A 30 0.14 -16.02 -18.30
CA THR A 30 -0.59 -16.69 -19.38
C THR A 30 -1.16 -15.67 -20.36
N VAL A 31 -1.42 -16.10 -21.60
CA VAL A 31 -1.89 -15.23 -22.70
C VAL A 31 -3.06 -14.37 -22.22
N SER A 32 -2.84 -13.07 -22.12
CA SER A 32 -3.78 -12.12 -21.53
C SER A 32 -3.87 -10.88 -22.40
N SER A 33 -5.07 -10.28 -22.44
CA SER A 33 -5.35 -9.12 -23.30
C SER A 33 -4.42 -7.94 -22.98
N THR A 34 -4.01 -7.18 -23.99
CA THR A 34 -3.06 -6.06 -23.88
C THR A 34 -3.51 -4.94 -22.94
N GLY A 35 -4.82 -4.80 -22.68
CA GLY A 35 -5.38 -3.81 -21.76
C GLY A 35 -5.42 -4.23 -20.29
N GLN A 36 -5.13 -5.49 -19.95
CA GLN A 36 -5.19 -5.96 -18.57
C GLN A 36 -3.84 -5.79 -17.88
N LEU A 37 -3.82 -5.16 -16.70
CA LEU A 37 -2.65 -5.19 -15.84
C LEU A 37 -2.60 -6.54 -15.09
N ILE A 38 -1.53 -7.31 -15.29
CA ILE A 38 -1.36 -8.64 -14.67
C ILE A 38 -0.30 -8.51 -13.59
N LEU A 39 -0.68 -8.83 -12.35
CA LEU A 39 0.21 -8.84 -11.21
C LEU A 39 0.24 -10.22 -10.57
N PRO A 40 1.43 -10.71 -10.16
CA PRO A 40 1.48 -11.79 -9.19
C PRO A 40 0.94 -11.28 -7.85
N GLU A 41 0.30 -12.15 -7.09
CA GLU A 41 -0.29 -11.82 -5.79
C GLU A 41 0.72 -11.14 -4.85
N ALA A 42 1.97 -11.62 -4.85
CA ALA A 42 3.06 -11.07 -4.03
C ALA A 42 3.42 -9.60 -4.35
N LEU A 43 3.03 -9.08 -5.52
CA LEU A 43 3.33 -7.70 -5.93
C LEU A 43 2.10 -6.79 -5.94
N LYS A 44 0.93 -7.25 -5.47
CA LYS A 44 -0.34 -6.51 -5.57
C LYS A 44 -0.31 -5.11 -4.95
N LEU A 45 0.54 -4.90 -3.94
CA LEU A 45 0.73 -3.61 -3.26
C LEU A 45 1.87 -2.76 -3.85
N LEU A 46 2.72 -3.33 -4.71
CA LEU A 46 3.88 -2.64 -5.29
C LEU A 46 3.50 -1.30 -5.94
N PRO A 47 2.41 -1.20 -6.75
CA PRO A 47 2.04 0.07 -7.39
C PRO A 47 1.60 1.13 -6.37
N LEU A 48 0.97 0.74 -5.26
CA LEU A 48 0.57 1.68 -4.20
C LEU A 48 1.78 2.16 -3.38
N ILE A 49 2.80 1.31 -3.26
CA ILE A 49 4.00 1.63 -2.49
C ILE A 49 4.88 2.63 -3.24
N ASP A 50 4.98 2.54 -4.58
CA ASP A 50 5.87 3.37 -5.42
C ASP A 50 5.73 4.88 -5.14
N ASP A 51 4.51 5.42 -5.18
CA ASP A 51 4.24 6.84 -4.98
C ASP A 51 4.67 7.36 -3.60
N ARG A 52 4.61 6.50 -2.58
CA ARG A 52 4.87 6.84 -1.17
C ARG A 52 6.26 6.46 -0.69
N PHE A 53 6.95 5.60 -1.43
CA PHE A 53 8.36 5.25 -1.21
C PHE A 53 9.30 6.41 -1.52
N PHE A 54 8.81 7.57 -1.94
CA PHE A 54 9.54 8.83 -1.95
C PHE A 54 10.33 9.10 -0.65
N TRP A 55 9.79 8.66 0.49
CA TRP A 55 10.46 8.71 1.79
C TRP A 55 11.48 7.60 2.05
N PHE A 56 11.91 6.87 1.00
CA PHE A 56 12.82 5.70 1.09
C PHE A 56 14.05 5.95 1.97
N ASN A 57 14.58 7.17 2.00
CA ASN A 57 15.72 7.53 2.84
C ASN A 57 15.42 7.52 4.36
N TYR A 58 14.16 7.70 4.75
CA TYR A 58 13.71 7.69 6.15
C TYR A 58 13.36 6.28 6.63
N VAL A 59 12.92 5.42 5.70
CA VAL A 59 12.47 4.03 5.97
C VAL A 59 13.53 2.99 5.63
N SER A 60 14.66 3.36 5.01
CA SER A 60 15.70 2.41 4.59
C SER A 60 16.34 1.64 5.74
N SER A 61 16.21 2.13 6.98
CA SER A 61 16.67 1.46 8.20
C SER A 61 15.60 0.59 8.87
N LEU A 62 14.35 0.61 8.38
CA LEU A 62 13.24 -0.15 8.94
C LEU A 62 13.06 -1.48 8.20
N SER A 63 12.67 -2.51 8.95
CA SER A 63 12.28 -3.80 8.36
C SER A 63 10.97 -3.67 7.60
N THR A 64 10.75 -4.53 6.60
CA THR A 64 9.53 -4.53 5.78
C THR A 64 8.22 -4.43 6.58
N PRO A 65 8.04 -5.17 7.70
CA PRO A 65 6.82 -5.08 8.50
C PRO A 65 6.58 -3.72 9.15
N LEU A 66 7.64 -2.95 9.43
CA LEU A 66 7.57 -1.62 10.01
C LEU A 66 7.48 -0.53 8.94
N ALA A 67 8.02 -0.77 7.75
CA ALA A 67 7.96 0.16 6.63
C ALA A 67 6.59 0.17 5.93
N ILE A 68 5.88 -0.97 5.91
CA ILE A 68 4.57 -1.08 5.24
C ILE A 68 3.53 -0.12 5.84
N PRO A 69 3.29 -0.07 7.16
CA PRO A 69 2.28 0.82 7.75
C PRO A 69 2.56 2.32 7.52
N LEU A 70 3.84 2.71 7.46
CA LEU A 70 4.25 4.08 7.14
C LEU A 70 3.89 4.50 5.72
N VAL A 71 3.84 3.55 4.79
CA VAL A 71 3.46 3.78 3.39
C VAL A 71 1.96 3.62 3.22
N TYR A 72 1.39 2.53 3.71
CA TYR A 72 -0.03 2.21 3.60
C TYR A 72 -0.63 1.99 5.01
N PRO A 73 -1.09 3.08 5.65
CA PRO A 73 -1.71 3.01 6.97
C PRO A 73 -2.87 2.02 7.05
N ARG A 74 -3.17 1.58 8.26
CA ARG A 74 -4.42 0.87 8.54
C ARG A 74 -5.42 1.86 9.11
N MET A 75 -6.62 1.90 8.53
CA MET A 75 -7.73 2.69 9.07
C MET A 75 -8.79 1.74 9.65
N PHE A 76 -9.29 2.04 10.83
CA PHE A 76 -10.25 1.23 11.57
C PHE A 76 -11.50 2.05 11.88
N ALA A 77 -12.68 1.58 11.50
CA ALA A 77 -13.94 2.22 11.89
C ALA A 77 -14.32 1.81 13.32
N ILE A 78 -14.11 2.70 14.29
CA ILE A 78 -14.40 2.39 15.70
C ILE A 78 -15.86 2.64 16.08
N HIS A 79 -16.62 3.33 15.22
CA HIS A 79 -18.05 3.61 15.43
C HIS A 79 -18.97 2.41 15.11
N ASN A 80 -18.45 1.35 14.47
CA ASN A 80 -19.20 0.14 14.09
C ASN A 80 -18.83 -1.09 14.96
N VAL A 81 -18.22 -0.89 16.12
CA VAL A 81 -17.85 -2.00 17.00
C VAL A 81 -19.10 -2.49 17.73
N ASP A 82 -19.62 -3.66 17.32
CA ASP A 82 -20.76 -4.29 17.99
C ASP A 82 -20.40 -4.62 19.44
N THR A 83 -21.00 -3.90 20.39
CA THR A 83 -20.80 -4.11 21.84
C THR A 83 -21.47 -5.38 22.36
N LYS A 84 -21.87 -6.32 21.47
CA LYS A 84 -22.79 -7.42 21.79
C LYS A 84 -22.14 -8.79 21.90
N ASP A 85 -20.92 -8.99 21.40
CA ASP A 85 -20.18 -10.21 21.68
C ASP A 85 -19.25 -9.97 22.87
N GLY A 86 -19.50 -10.69 23.97
CA GLY A 86 -18.69 -10.68 25.18
C GLY A 86 -17.33 -11.35 25.00
N ASP A 87 -16.74 -11.23 23.81
CA ASP A 87 -15.40 -11.71 23.50
C ASP A 87 -14.47 -10.50 23.49
N GLU A 88 -13.57 -10.48 24.47
CA GLU A 88 -12.58 -9.42 24.63
C GLU A 88 -11.75 -9.29 23.34
N SER A 89 -11.55 -8.06 22.88
CA SER A 89 -10.38 -7.63 22.09
C SER A 89 -10.27 -8.02 20.59
N VAL A 90 -11.36 -8.25 19.87
CA VAL A 90 -11.25 -8.35 18.39
C VAL A 90 -11.10 -6.95 17.77
N LEU A 91 -9.95 -6.68 17.15
CA LEU A 91 -9.72 -5.46 16.37
C LEU A 91 -10.77 -5.36 15.24
N PRO A 92 -11.42 -4.20 15.05
CA PRO A 92 -12.37 -4.01 13.96
C PRO A 92 -11.70 -4.22 12.60
N PRO A 93 -12.47 -4.54 11.53
CA PRO A 93 -11.91 -4.69 10.19
C PRO A 93 -11.32 -3.36 9.69
N THR A 94 -10.24 -3.46 8.90
CA THR A 94 -9.63 -2.29 8.27
C THR A 94 -10.51 -1.77 7.15
N VAL A 95 -10.67 -0.45 7.10
CA VAL A 95 -11.38 0.30 6.06
C VAL A 95 -10.38 0.79 5.01
N PRO A 96 -10.71 0.74 3.70
CA PRO A 96 -9.84 1.29 2.66
C PRO A 96 -9.56 2.77 2.86
N LEU A 97 -8.33 3.21 2.54
CA LEU A 97 -7.88 4.60 2.65
C LEU A 97 -8.43 5.47 1.51
N SER A 98 -9.75 5.63 1.45
CA SER A 98 -10.43 6.45 0.45
C SER A 98 -11.58 7.20 1.13
N SER A 99 -11.78 8.46 0.74
CA SER A 99 -12.84 9.31 1.29
C SER A 99 -14.24 8.75 1.05
N GLU A 100 -14.42 7.90 0.03
CA GLU A 100 -15.69 7.23 -0.24
C GLU A 100 -16.12 6.25 0.87
N HIS A 101 -15.18 5.83 1.73
CA HIS A 101 -15.43 4.93 2.86
C HIS A 101 -15.49 5.68 4.21
N VAL A 102 -15.44 7.01 4.17
CA VAL A 102 -15.48 7.88 5.35
C VAL A 102 -16.86 8.53 5.44
N CYS A 103 -17.51 8.39 6.59
CA CYS A 103 -18.76 9.05 6.93
C CYS A 103 -18.47 10.28 7.80
N ASP A 104 -19.23 11.36 7.61
CA ASP A 104 -19.06 12.62 8.35
C ASP A 104 -19.22 12.45 9.87
N ASP A 105 -20.17 11.58 10.29
CA ASP A 105 -20.42 11.26 11.71
C ASP A 105 -19.63 10.03 12.20
N GLY A 106 -18.72 9.50 11.37
CA GLY A 106 -17.94 8.31 11.69
C GLY A 106 -16.68 8.64 12.49
N ILE A 107 -16.34 7.78 13.46
CA ILE A 107 -15.07 7.86 14.17
C ILE A 107 -14.13 6.76 13.65
N TYR A 108 -12.90 7.14 13.32
CA TYR A 108 -11.89 6.27 12.71
C TYR A 108 -10.55 6.38 13.46
N LEU A 109 -9.85 5.26 13.58
CA LEU A 109 -8.47 5.19 14.07
C LEU A 109 -7.54 4.93 12.89
N LEU A 110 -6.57 5.80 12.68
CA LEU A 110 -5.52 5.63 11.68
C LEU A 110 -4.22 5.20 12.38
N GLU A 111 -3.65 4.08 11.97
CA GLU A 111 -2.43 3.51 12.51
C GLU A 111 -1.34 3.48 11.43
N ASN A 112 -0.19 4.10 11.74
CA ASN A 112 1.02 4.21 10.92
C ASN A 112 2.20 3.50 11.56
#